data_AF-A0A2M8PMV1-F1
#
_entry.id   AF-A0A2M8PMV1-F1
#
_cell.length_a   1.000
_cell.length_b   1.000
_cell.length_c   1.000
_cell.angle_alpha   90.00
_cell.angle_beta   90.00
_cell.angle_gamma   90.00
#
_symmetry.space_group_name_H-M   'P 1'
#
loop_
_entity.id
_entity.type
_entity.pdbx_description
1 polymer ?
#
loop_
_entity_poly.entity_id
_entity_poly.type
_entity_poly.pdbx_seq_one_letter_code
_entity_poly.pdbx_strand_id
1 'polypeptide(L)'
;KRDWAKLREVNRIAIEALQLAGHLARPGVTTDYIDEQVHNFIIACGAYPSPFNYYQFPKSICTSLNEVICHGIPDKRPLRNGDILNVDVSVYKFGFHGDVNETYLIGQVSKKSKYLVHHTFVALEKAISMCEPGALYREIGDVIGKYIKKQ
;
A
#
# COMPACT_ATOMS: atom_id res chain seq x y z
N LYS A 1 21.97 19.65 -7.11
CA LYS A 1 22.27 18.51 -6.20
C LYS A 1 20.94 17.81 -5.91
N ARG A 2 20.84 16.48 -6.09
CA ARG A 2 19.59 15.72 -5.87
C ARG A 2 19.24 15.73 -4.38
N ASP A 3 18.00 16.13 -4.04
CA ASP A 3 17.51 16.25 -2.66
C ASP A 3 17.06 14.89 -2.09
N TRP A 4 17.99 13.95 -1.99
CA TRP A 4 17.71 12.59 -1.48
C TRP A 4 17.20 12.57 -0.04
N ALA A 5 17.59 13.52 0.79
CA ALA A 5 17.11 13.64 2.16
C ALA A 5 15.60 13.95 2.21
N LYS A 6 15.11 14.82 1.32
CA LYS A 6 13.67 15.12 1.22
C LYS A 6 12.89 13.89 0.77
N LEU A 7 13.38 13.18 -0.25
CA LEU A 7 12.75 11.96 -0.72
C LEU A 7 12.70 10.86 0.35
N ARG A 8 13.78 10.69 1.12
CA ARG A 8 13.80 9.74 2.26
C ARG A 8 12.79 10.10 3.33
N GLU A 9 12.69 11.38 3.67
CA GLU A 9 11.70 11.86 4.65
C GLU A 9 10.26 11.65 4.16
N VAL A 10 9.96 11.91 2.89
CA VAL A 10 8.62 11.66 2.33
C VAL A 10 8.27 10.18 2.38
N ASN A 11 9.20 9.29 2.02
CA ASN A 11 8.98 7.84 2.11
C ASN A 11 8.85 7.35 3.57
N ARG A 12 9.56 7.96 4.52
CA ARG A 12 9.40 7.68 5.96
C ARG A 12 7.97 7.99 6.43
N ILE A 13 7.42 9.15 6.03
CA ILE A 13 6.04 9.51 6.36
C ILE A 13 5.05 8.52 5.73
N ALA A 14 5.27 8.12 4.46
CA ALA A 14 4.40 7.17 3.77
C ALA A 14 4.35 5.81 4.48
N ILE A 15 5.50 5.24 4.86
CA ILE A 15 5.53 3.95 5.57
C ILE A 15 4.94 4.05 6.97
N GLU A 16 5.13 5.15 7.71
CA GLU A 16 4.51 5.34 9.02
C GLU A 16 2.97 5.45 8.94
N ALA A 17 2.46 6.14 7.91
CA ALA A 17 1.04 6.22 7.62
C ALA A 17 0.45 4.84 7.24
N LEU A 18 1.16 4.06 6.42
CA LEU A 18 0.76 2.69 6.08
C LEU A 18 0.75 1.77 7.32
N GLN A 19 1.76 1.88 8.18
CA GLN A 19 1.80 1.15 9.45
C GLN A 19 0.61 1.51 10.33
N LEU A 20 0.26 2.79 10.46
CA LEU A 20 -0.96 3.20 11.18
C LEU A 20 -2.20 2.50 10.61
N ALA A 21 -2.37 2.49 9.29
CA ALA A 21 -3.49 1.81 8.64
C ALA A 21 -3.54 0.32 9.00
N GLY A 22 -2.39 -0.37 8.94
CA GLY A 22 -2.26 -1.78 9.33
C GLY A 22 -2.66 -2.06 10.78
N HIS A 23 -2.30 -1.19 11.72
CA HIS A 23 -2.70 -1.33 13.14
C HIS A 23 -4.21 -1.16 13.36
N LEU A 24 -4.88 -0.37 12.51
CA LEU A 24 -6.33 -0.13 12.58
C LEU A 24 -7.16 -1.22 11.88
N ALA A 25 -6.57 -1.95 10.93
CA ALA A 25 -7.24 -2.93 10.09
C ALA A 25 -7.63 -4.20 10.87
N ARG A 26 -8.83 -4.21 11.45
CA ARG A 26 -9.38 -5.34 12.23
C ARG A 26 -10.88 -5.53 11.98
N PRO A 27 -11.46 -6.71 12.27
CA PRO A 27 -12.89 -6.96 12.09
C PRO A 27 -13.76 -5.86 12.73
N GLY A 28 -14.79 -5.41 12.00
CA GLY A 28 -15.74 -4.38 12.43
C GLY A 28 -15.34 -2.94 12.11
N VAL A 29 -14.06 -2.66 11.81
CA VAL A 29 -13.60 -1.33 11.39
C VAL A 29 -13.98 -1.08 9.93
N THR A 30 -14.39 0.14 9.56
CA THR A 30 -14.68 0.50 8.17
C THR A 30 -13.42 1.03 7.48
N THR A 31 -13.34 0.91 6.16
CA THR A 31 -12.22 1.49 5.39
C THR A 31 -12.27 3.02 5.41
N ASP A 32 -13.46 3.64 5.49
CA ASP A 32 -13.64 5.08 5.69
C ASP A 32 -13.02 5.59 7.00
N TYR A 33 -13.12 4.83 8.10
CA TYR A 33 -12.46 5.17 9.36
C TYR A 33 -10.93 5.09 9.24
N ILE A 34 -10.40 4.07 8.53
CA ILE A 34 -8.97 3.95 8.27
C ILE A 34 -8.47 5.15 7.46
N ASP A 35 -9.19 5.53 6.40
CA ASP A 35 -8.90 6.73 5.60
C ASP A 35 -8.87 8.00 6.43
N GLU A 36 -9.87 8.22 7.30
CA GLU A 36 -9.90 9.39 8.19
C GLU A 36 -8.67 9.46 9.11
N GLN A 37 -8.30 8.35 9.75
CA GLN A 37 -7.14 8.31 10.65
C GLN A 37 -5.83 8.53 9.90
N VAL A 38 -5.67 7.93 8.72
CA VAL A 38 -4.47 8.09 7.89
C VAL A 38 -4.39 9.51 7.32
N HIS A 39 -5.51 10.09 6.89
CA HIS A 39 -5.59 11.48 6.47
C HIS A 39 -5.08 12.41 7.57
N ASN A 40 -5.62 12.29 8.79
CA ASN A 40 -5.26 13.12 9.92
C ASN A 40 -3.77 12.99 10.27
N PHE A 41 -3.22 11.78 10.22
CA PHE A 41 -1.78 11.54 10.41
C PHE A 41 -0.93 12.27 9.35
N ILE A 42 -1.28 12.12 8.07
CA ILE A 42 -0.55 12.76 6.96
C ILE A 42 -0.55 14.29 7.12
N ILE A 43 -1.70 14.88 7.46
CA ILE A 43 -1.82 16.32 7.72
C ILE A 43 -0.98 16.74 8.93
N ALA A 44 -0.99 15.97 10.02
CA ALA A 44 -0.17 16.24 11.21
C ALA A 44 1.34 16.20 10.91
N CYS A 45 1.77 15.39 9.94
CA CYS A 45 3.14 15.38 9.43
C CYS A 45 3.45 16.56 8.49
N GLY A 46 2.52 17.47 8.22
CA GLY A 46 2.68 18.58 7.28
C GLY A 46 2.86 18.11 5.84
N ALA A 47 2.21 17.00 5.47
CA ALA A 47 2.19 16.44 4.13
C ALA A 47 0.77 16.49 3.56
N TYR A 48 0.65 16.29 2.24
CA TYR A 48 -0.62 16.18 1.54
C TYR A 48 -0.87 14.70 1.14
N PRO A 49 -2.08 14.15 1.32
CA PRO A 49 -2.41 12.80 0.87
C PRO A 49 -2.55 12.79 -0.66
N SER A 50 -1.55 12.24 -1.36
CA SER A 50 -1.45 12.36 -2.82
C SER A 50 -2.65 11.82 -3.60
N PRO A 51 -3.30 10.70 -3.19
CA PRO A 51 -4.49 10.21 -3.88
C PRO A 51 -5.66 11.20 -3.85
N PHE A 52 -5.73 12.07 -2.83
CA PHE A 52 -6.85 12.98 -2.69
C PHE A 52 -6.92 13.94 -3.88
N ASN A 53 -8.06 13.94 -4.58
CA ASN A 53 -8.33 14.69 -5.80
C ASN A 53 -7.37 14.40 -6.97
N TYR A 54 -6.53 13.37 -6.90
CA TYR A 54 -5.76 12.90 -8.04
C TYR A 54 -6.73 12.32 -9.08
N TYR A 55 -6.90 13.02 -10.21
CA TYR A 55 -7.95 12.73 -11.19
C TYR A 55 -9.35 12.56 -10.55
N GLN A 56 -9.68 13.42 -9.58
CA GLN A 56 -10.96 13.43 -8.84
C GLN A 56 -11.17 12.19 -7.96
N PHE A 57 -10.13 11.42 -7.63
CA PHE A 57 -10.23 10.36 -6.64
C PHE A 57 -10.65 10.96 -5.27
N PRO A 58 -11.70 10.43 -4.60
CA PRO A 58 -12.42 11.18 -3.56
C PRO A 58 -11.84 11.03 -2.15
N LYS A 59 -10.81 10.20 -1.98
CA LYS A 59 -10.29 9.76 -0.67
C LYS A 59 -8.78 9.92 -0.57
N SER A 60 -8.24 9.81 0.64
CA SER A 60 -6.85 10.08 0.95
C SER A 60 -5.93 8.89 0.72
N ILE A 61 -6.50 7.67 0.74
CA ILE A 61 -5.82 6.40 0.49
C ILE A 61 -6.70 5.48 -0.38
N CYS A 62 -6.11 4.42 -0.91
CA CYS A 62 -6.88 3.32 -1.50
C CYS A 62 -6.99 2.16 -0.50
N THR A 63 -8.15 1.52 -0.46
CA THR A 63 -8.42 0.33 0.36
C THR A 63 -9.06 -0.75 -0.52
N SER A 64 -8.27 -1.74 -0.93
CA SER A 64 -8.68 -2.75 -1.92
C SER A 64 -8.92 -4.08 -1.23
N LEU A 65 -10.20 -4.42 -1.09
CA LEU A 65 -10.63 -5.59 -0.34
C LEU A 65 -10.82 -6.80 -1.27
N ASN A 66 -10.29 -7.96 -0.87
CA ASN A 66 -10.54 -9.26 -1.50
C ASN A 66 -10.34 -9.25 -3.03
N GLU A 67 -11.42 -9.30 -3.82
CA GLU A 67 -11.38 -9.31 -5.28
C GLU A 67 -11.00 -7.97 -5.93
N VAL A 68 -11.01 -6.88 -5.16
CA VAL A 68 -10.57 -5.57 -5.65
C VAL A 68 -9.05 -5.59 -5.81
N ILE A 69 -8.59 -5.49 -7.06
CA ILE A 69 -7.16 -5.56 -7.41
C ILE A 69 -6.39 -4.35 -6.86
N CYS A 70 -6.89 -3.14 -7.16
CA CYS A 70 -6.33 -1.87 -6.71
C CYS A 70 -7.39 -0.78 -6.74
N HIS A 71 -7.06 0.40 -6.20
CA HIS A 71 -7.89 1.61 -6.22
C HIS A 71 -9.30 1.46 -5.62
N GLY A 72 -9.47 0.55 -4.65
CA GLY A 72 -10.70 0.53 -3.87
C GLY A 72 -10.90 1.85 -3.12
N ILE A 73 -12.10 2.41 -3.18
CA ILE A 73 -12.43 3.67 -2.50
C ILE A 73 -12.85 3.34 -1.06
N PRO A 74 -12.22 3.94 -0.04
CA PRO A 74 -12.68 3.86 1.35
C PRO A 74 -14.18 4.16 1.51
N ASP A 75 -14.90 3.27 2.17
CA ASP A 75 -16.34 3.36 2.35
C ASP A 75 -16.80 2.83 3.72
N LYS A 76 -18.13 2.79 3.93
CA LYS A 76 -18.74 2.40 5.20
C LYS A 76 -18.81 0.88 5.42
N ARG A 77 -18.24 0.05 4.53
CA ARG A 77 -18.26 -1.42 4.70
C ARG A 77 -17.34 -1.81 5.86
N PRO A 78 -17.85 -2.47 6.90
CA PRO A 78 -16.99 -3.02 7.95
C PRO A 78 -16.17 -4.20 7.41
N LEU A 79 -14.90 -4.23 7.78
CA LEU A 79 -14.00 -5.37 7.55
C LEU A 79 -14.52 -6.61 8.29
N ARG A 80 -14.40 -7.78 7.66
CA ARG A 80 -14.89 -9.05 8.20
C ARG A 80 -13.72 -9.96 8.54
N ASN A 81 -13.90 -10.80 9.57
CA ASN A 81 -12.95 -11.88 9.85
C ASN A 81 -12.82 -12.79 8.62
N GLY A 82 -11.59 -12.95 8.13
CA GLY A 82 -11.27 -13.72 6.93
C GLY A 82 -11.00 -12.89 5.68
N ASP A 83 -11.28 -11.58 5.70
CA ASP A 83 -10.93 -10.65 4.60
C ASP A 83 -9.40 -10.51 4.48
N ILE A 84 -8.93 -10.21 3.26
CA ILE A 84 -7.62 -9.58 3.03
C ILE A 84 -7.84 -8.16 2.51
N LEU A 85 -7.03 -7.23 2.99
CA LEU A 85 -7.16 -5.81 2.68
C LEU A 85 -5.80 -5.26 2.24
N ASN A 86 -5.69 -4.83 0.99
CA ASN A 86 -4.59 -3.96 0.58
C ASN A 86 -4.89 -2.51 0.97
N VAL A 87 -3.92 -1.83 1.57
CA VAL A 87 -3.97 -0.39 1.80
C VAL A 87 -2.81 0.25 1.05
N ASP A 88 -3.13 1.24 0.23
CA ASP A 88 -2.17 2.00 -0.57
C ASP A 88 -2.08 3.45 -0.11
N VAL A 89 -0.88 3.86 0.26
CA VAL A 89 -0.58 5.17 0.84
C VAL A 89 0.47 5.88 -0.01
N SER A 90 0.07 7.05 -0.50
CA SER A 90 0.96 7.99 -1.17
C SER A 90 0.89 9.37 -0.50
N VAL A 91 2.04 9.98 -0.18
CA VAL A 91 2.12 11.28 0.50
C VAL A 91 2.98 12.26 -0.30
N TYR A 92 2.64 13.55 -0.24
CA TYR A 92 3.35 14.62 -0.94
C TYR A 92 3.91 15.63 0.06
N LYS A 93 5.22 15.87 0.01
CA LYS A 93 5.90 16.87 0.84
C LYS A 93 7.16 17.37 0.15
N PHE A 94 7.49 18.64 0.33
CA PHE A 94 8.71 19.26 -0.24
C PHE A 94 8.87 19.14 -1.76
N GLY A 95 7.78 18.97 -2.52
CA GLY A 95 7.83 18.73 -3.96
C GLY A 95 8.02 17.28 -4.39
N PHE A 96 8.05 16.32 -3.46
CA PHE A 96 8.25 14.89 -3.73
C PHE A 96 7.06 14.06 -3.26
N HIS A 97 6.85 12.93 -3.95
CA HIS A 97 5.93 11.88 -3.53
C HIS A 97 6.69 10.70 -2.94
N GLY A 98 6.09 10.02 -1.96
CA GLY A 98 6.48 8.71 -1.46
C GLY A 98 5.26 7.80 -1.50
N ASP A 99 5.45 6.56 -1.91
CA ASP A 99 4.38 5.65 -2.33
C ASP A 99 4.68 4.21 -1.87
N VAL A 100 3.74 3.60 -1.16
CA VAL A 100 3.88 2.24 -0.62
C VAL A 100 2.52 1.63 -0.29
N ASN A 101 2.38 0.32 -0.51
CA ASN A 101 1.20 -0.44 -0.11
C ASN A 101 1.57 -1.82 0.43
N GLU A 102 0.68 -2.38 1.25
CA GLU A 102 0.77 -3.73 1.80
C GLU A 102 -0.61 -4.38 1.90
N THR A 103 -0.64 -5.72 1.92
CA THR A 103 -1.87 -6.49 2.12
C THR A 103 -1.93 -7.08 3.53
N TYR A 104 -2.95 -6.69 4.30
CA TYR A 104 -3.19 -7.12 5.66
C TYR A 104 -4.18 -8.28 5.75
N LEU A 105 -3.96 -9.16 6.73
CA LEU A 105 -4.84 -10.28 7.05
C LEU A 105 -5.83 -9.87 8.13
N ILE A 106 -7.13 -9.88 7.83
CA ILE A 106 -8.15 -9.44 8.79
C ILE A 106 -8.61 -10.63 9.63
N GLY A 107 -8.07 -10.75 10.84
CA GLY A 107 -8.39 -11.85 11.76
C GLY A 107 -7.88 -13.21 11.24
N GLN A 108 -8.71 -14.24 11.32
CA GLN A 108 -8.38 -15.60 10.88
C GLN A 108 -8.71 -15.81 9.40
N VAL A 109 -7.71 -15.68 8.55
CA VAL A 109 -7.81 -15.86 7.10
C VAL A 109 -7.54 -17.30 6.65
N SER A 110 -8.08 -17.67 5.48
CA SER A 110 -7.89 -19.00 4.89
C SER A 110 -6.44 -19.28 4.51
N LYS A 111 -6.06 -20.57 4.41
CA LYS A 111 -4.74 -20.98 3.89
C LYS A 111 -4.46 -20.42 2.50
N LYS A 112 -5.49 -20.39 1.63
CA LYS A 112 -5.39 -19.84 0.26
C LYS A 112 -5.09 -18.35 0.27
N SER A 113 -5.73 -17.59 1.17
CA SER A 113 -5.48 -16.15 1.31
C SER A 113 -4.08 -15.87 1.85
N LYS A 114 -3.62 -16.62 2.87
CA LYS A 114 -2.23 -16.52 3.39
C LYS A 114 -1.21 -16.82 2.30
N TYR A 115 -1.46 -17.87 1.53
CA TYR A 115 -0.62 -18.28 0.41
C TYR A 115 -0.52 -17.17 -0.65
N LEU A 116 -1.65 -16.60 -1.07
CA LEU A 116 -1.67 -15.49 -2.03
C LEU A 116 -0.86 -14.29 -1.52
N VAL A 117 -1.14 -13.81 -0.30
CA VAL A 117 -0.45 -12.65 0.29
C VAL A 117 1.05 -12.90 0.41
N HIS A 118 1.45 -14.09 0.87
CA HIS A 118 2.86 -14.47 1.00
C HIS A 118 3.57 -14.45 -0.36
N HIS A 119 3.01 -15.10 -1.38
CA HIS A 119 3.66 -15.21 -2.68
C HIS A 119 3.70 -13.88 -3.44
N THR A 120 2.71 -13.00 -3.25
CA THR A 120 2.78 -11.63 -3.75
C THR A 120 3.96 -10.86 -3.12
N PHE A 121 4.16 -10.97 -1.80
CA PHE A 121 5.29 -10.33 -1.12
C PHE A 121 6.64 -10.90 -1.59
N VAL A 122 6.78 -12.22 -1.71
CA VAL A 122 8.03 -12.83 -2.18
C VAL A 122 8.34 -12.44 -3.63
N ALA A 123 7.32 -12.28 -4.48
CA ALA A 123 7.51 -11.81 -5.85
C ALA A 123 8.06 -10.37 -5.88
N LEU A 124 7.54 -9.48 -5.03
CA LEU A 124 8.03 -8.11 -4.87
C LEU A 124 9.48 -8.10 -4.40
N GLU A 125 9.83 -8.85 -3.35
CA GLU A 125 11.20 -8.93 -2.83
C GLU A 125 12.20 -9.42 -3.89
N LYS A 126 11.80 -10.42 -4.70
CA LYS A 126 12.62 -10.89 -5.82
C LYS A 126 12.85 -9.81 -6.88
N ALA A 127 11.81 -9.06 -7.23
CA ALA A 127 11.93 -7.93 -8.15
C ALA A 127 12.80 -6.81 -7.58
N ILE A 128 12.71 -6.49 -6.29
CA ILE A 128 13.57 -5.49 -5.65
C ILE A 128 15.03 -5.94 -5.67
N SER A 129 15.30 -7.22 -5.41
CA SER A 129 16.67 -7.76 -5.33
C SER A 129 17.47 -7.66 -6.64
N MET A 130 16.81 -7.51 -7.80
CA MET A 130 17.48 -7.33 -9.09
C MET A 130 17.72 -5.86 -9.47
N CYS A 131 17.24 -4.90 -8.68
CA CYS A 131 17.35 -3.47 -8.99
C CYS A 131 18.77 -2.95 -8.73
N GLU A 132 19.59 -2.89 -9.78
CA GLU A 132 20.96 -2.34 -9.74
C GLU A 132 21.32 -1.59 -11.04
N PRO A 133 22.38 -0.76 -11.06
CA PRO A 133 22.80 -0.07 -12.29
C PRO A 133 23.07 -1.03 -13.45
N GLY A 134 22.36 -0.83 -14.56
CA GLY A 134 22.48 -1.67 -15.77
C GLY A 134 21.37 -2.70 -15.93
N ALA A 135 20.59 -2.99 -14.88
CA ALA A 135 19.40 -3.85 -14.99
C ALA A 135 18.33 -3.21 -15.88
N LEU A 136 17.59 -4.03 -16.64
CA LEU A 136 16.56 -3.53 -17.55
C LEU A 136 15.19 -3.51 -16.86
N TYR A 137 14.46 -2.40 -16.95
CA TYR A 137 13.10 -2.30 -16.38
C TYR A 137 12.15 -3.43 -16.81
N ARG A 138 12.25 -3.89 -18.07
CA ARG A 138 11.41 -4.98 -18.59
C ARG A 138 11.62 -6.32 -17.88
N GLU A 139 12.78 -6.53 -17.26
CA GLU A 139 13.13 -7.79 -16.58
C GLU A 139 12.41 -7.93 -15.23
N ILE A 140 11.93 -6.83 -14.64
CA ILE A 140 11.14 -6.84 -13.39
C ILE A 140 9.90 -7.73 -13.57
N GLY A 141 9.17 -7.55 -14.67
CA GLY A 141 7.99 -8.35 -15.00
C GLY A 141 8.34 -9.82 -15.26
N ASP A 142 9.48 -10.10 -15.88
CA ASP A 142 9.96 -11.46 -16.12
C ASP A 142 10.28 -12.19 -14.81
N VAL A 143 10.93 -11.52 -13.85
CA VAL A 143 11.26 -12.09 -12.54
C VAL A 143 9.99 -12.44 -11.77
N ILE A 144 9.04 -11.50 -11.67
CA ILE A 144 7.75 -11.71 -11.02
C ILE A 144 6.99 -12.85 -11.69
N GLY A 145 6.84 -12.79 -13.01
CA GLY A 145 6.06 -13.77 -13.78
C GLY A 145 6.62 -15.18 -13.72
N LYS A 146 7.95 -15.35 -13.80
CA LYS A 146 8.61 -16.65 -13.68
C LYS A 146 8.47 -17.25 -12.28
N TYR A 147 8.46 -16.42 -11.23
CA TYR A 147 8.26 -16.89 -9.87
C TYR A 147 6.81 -17.33 -9.64
N ILE A 148 5.84 -16.47 -9.97
CA ILE A 148 4.41 -16.73 -9.72
C ILE A 148 3.90 -17.95 -10.50
N LYS A 149 4.33 -18.16 -11.76
CA LYS A 149 3.91 -19.33 -12.57
C LYS A 149 4.35 -20.69 -11.99
N LYS A 150 5.24 -20.72 -11.01
CA LYS A 150 5.76 -21.95 -10.37
C LYS A 150 5.12 -22.25 -9.03
N GLN A 151 4.29 -21.33 -8.52
CA GLN A 151 3.56 -21.49 -7.27
C GLN A 151 2.31 -22.34 -7.56
#